data_AF-A0A6I6F1B8-F1
#
_entry.id   AF-A0A6I6F1B8-F1
#
_cell.length_a   1.000
_cell.length_b   1.000
_cell.length_c   1.000
_cell.angle_alpha   90.00
_cell.angle_beta   90.00
_cell.angle_gamma   90.00
#
_symmetry.space_group_name_H-M   'P 1'
#
loop_
_entity.id
_entity.type
_entity.pdbx_description
1 polymer ?
#
loop_
_entity_poly.entity_id
_entity_poly.type
_entity_poly.pdbx_seq_one_letter_code
_entity_poly.pdbx_strand_id
1 'polypeptide(L)'
;MVNNNVEILNRIGYGKEQIDGKTFKLEFSRDNMKTFQYKCNDSKEIYINSIYNTHKEIDNLLKDIDFDKDNLFIVYGIGMGYHIKEIYNRMTKFSYILVIEKDKDILSTYMEHNDFSELINPNILFFFGSEEEIIENIHTNITRINIMGAAVNSVSIIPSAYKQIYGMRYI
;
A
#
# COMPACT_ATOMS: atom_id res chain seq x y z
N MET A 1 -2.54 4.31 19.36
CA MET A 1 -2.59 3.95 17.93
C MET A 1 -1.30 3.24 17.51
N VAL A 2 -0.14 3.91 17.56
CA VAL A 2 1.16 3.30 17.16
C VAL A 2 1.48 1.97 17.84
N ASN A 3 1.33 1.88 19.17
CA ASN A 3 1.60 0.62 19.88
C ASN A 3 0.71 -0.55 19.41
N ASN A 4 -0.56 -0.27 19.08
CA ASN A 4 -1.47 -1.28 18.53
C ASN A 4 -1.01 -1.72 17.13
N ASN A 5 -0.61 -0.77 16.29
CA ASN A 5 -0.09 -1.07 14.95
C ASN A 5 1.20 -1.91 15.01
N VAL A 6 2.09 -1.63 15.96
CA VAL A 6 3.31 -2.44 16.20
C VAL A 6 2.95 -3.87 16.61
N GLU A 7 1.97 -4.04 17.51
CA GLU A 7 1.50 -5.38 17.88
C GLU A 7 0.93 -6.15 16.68
N ILE A 8 0.19 -5.46 15.81
CA ILE A 8 -0.35 -6.04 14.59
C ILE A 8 0.77 -6.44 13.62
N LEU A 9 1.76 -5.56 13.40
CA LEU A 9 2.94 -5.86 12.57
C LEU A 9 3.66 -7.11 13.05
N ASN A 10 3.92 -7.20 14.36
CA ASN A 10 4.55 -8.37 14.98
C ASN A 10 3.76 -9.66 14.71
N ARG A 11 2.42 -9.60 14.75
CA ARG A 11 1.55 -10.77 14.47
C ARG A 11 1.59 -11.21 13.02
N ILE A 12 1.83 -10.31 12.08
CA ILE A 12 1.95 -10.62 10.65
C ILE A 12 3.39 -10.87 10.19
N GLY A 13 4.34 -10.99 11.14
CA GLY A 13 5.72 -11.40 10.89
C GLY A 13 6.73 -10.27 10.70
N TYR A 14 6.35 -9.02 10.96
CA TYR A 14 7.23 -7.85 10.87
C TYR A 14 7.59 -7.32 12.24
N GLY A 15 8.86 -6.97 12.45
CA GLY A 15 9.32 -6.33 13.67
C GLY A 15 9.19 -4.81 13.63
N LYS A 16 9.71 -4.16 14.68
CA LYS A 16 9.70 -2.69 14.79
C LYS A 16 10.70 -2.04 13.83
N GLU A 17 11.74 -2.77 13.43
CA GLU A 17 12.79 -2.32 12.52
C GLU A 17 12.30 -2.00 11.11
N GLN A 18 11.14 -2.53 10.69
CA GLN A 18 10.50 -2.14 9.42
C GLN A 18 9.80 -0.78 9.52
N ILE A 19 9.54 -0.28 10.72
CA ILE A 19 8.93 1.04 10.98
C ILE A 19 9.84 2.00 11.75
N ASP A 20 11.15 1.77 11.70
CA ASP A 20 12.17 2.64 12.30
C ASP A 20 12.65 3.73 11.30
N GLY A 21 11.71 4.23 10.50
CA GLY A 21 11.93 5.32 9.56
C GLY A 21 11.59 6.68 10.18
N LYS A 22 11.88 7.74 9.43
CA LYS A 22 11.38 9.09 9.74
C LYS A 22 9.88 9.13 9.47
N THR A 23 9.18 10.00 10.19
CA THR A 23 7.77 10.25 9.92
C THR A 23 7.57 11.63 9.30
N PHE A 24 6.69 11.69 8.31
CA PHE A 24 6.36 12.93 7.62
C PHE A 24 5.23 13.66 8.35
N LYS A 25 5.30 14.99 8.34
CA LYS A 25 4.19 15.83 8.80
C LYS A 25 3.01 15.70 7.84
N LEU A 26 1.83 15.42 8.39
CA LEU A 26 0.62 15.34 7.59
C LEU A 26 0.07 16.71 7.21
N GLU A 27 -0.52 16.73 6.02
CA GLU A 27 -1.36 17.79 5.48
C GLU A 27 -2.69 17.20 5.02
N PHE A 28 -3.62 18.07 4.63
CA PHE A 28 -4.93 17.67 4.10
C PHE A 28 -5.08 18.15 2.66
N SER A 29 -5.58 17.27 1.81
CA SER A 29 -6.06 17.63 0.49
C SER A 29 -7.31 18.51 0.58
N ARG A 30 -7.72 19.13 -0.54
CA ARG A 30 -8.95 19.94 -0.59
C ARG A 30 -10.22 19.13 -0.33
N ASP A 31 -10.19 17.82 -0.58
CA ASP A 31 -11.24 16.87 -0.22
C ASP A 31 -11.04 16.24 1.17
N ASN A 32 -10.23 16.90 2.03
CA ASN A 32 -10.02 16.60 3.44
C ASN A 32 -9.42 15.21 3.73
N MET A 33 -8.62 14.69 2.79
CA MET A 33 -7.88 13.44 2.93
C MET A 33 -6.46 13.74 3.39
N LYS A 34 -5.92 12.93 4.30
CA LYS A 34 -4.54 13.08 4.78
C LYS A 34 -3.57 12.79 3.64
N THR A 35 -2.51 13.57 3.56
CA THR A 35 -1.40 13.37 2.63
C THR A 35 -0.12 13.90 3.28
N PHE A 36 1.03 13.69 2.65
CA PHE A 36 2.29 14.26 3.09
C PHE A 36 3.20 14.48 1.89
N GLN A 37 4.17 15.40 2.05
CA GLN A 37 5.20 15.63 1.05
C GLN A 37 6.36 14.65 1.24
N TYR A 38 6.73 13.99 0.15
CA TYR A 38 7.88 13.12 0.04
C TYR A 38 8.97 13.81 -0.80
N LYS A 39 10.20 13.83 -0.30
CA LYS A 39 11.35 14.44 -0.99
C LYS A 39 12.05 13.42 -1.86
N CYS A 40 12.01 13.61 -3.17
CA CYS A 40 12.83 12.86 -4.09
C CYS A 40 14.28 13.40 -4.10
N ASN A 41 15.22 12.52 -4.48
CA ASN A 41 16.67 12.80 -4.51
C ASN A 41 17.07 14.08 -5.30
N ASP A 42 16.19 14.61 -6.15
CA ASP A 42 16.41 15.80 -6.98
C ASP A 42 15.74 17.09 -6.45
N SER A 43 15.49 17.20 -5.14
CA SER A 43 14.83 18.35 -4.48
C SER A 43 13.37 18.62 -4.88
N LYS A 44 12.78 17.78 -5.73
CA LYS A 44 11.36 17.82 -6.06
C LYS A 44 10.57 17.19 -4.92
N GLU A 45 9.64 17.97 -4.35
CA GLU A 45 8.66 17.48 -3.39
C GLU A 45 7.44 16.96 -4.13
N ILE A 46 7.00 15.75 -3.77
CA ILE A 46 5.85 15.06 -4.35
C ILE A 46 4.89 14.72 -3.22
N TYR A 47 3.61 15.02 -3.38
CA TYR A 47 2.61 14.55 -2.43
C TYR A 47 2.30 13.08 -2.66
N ILE A 48 2.24 12.28 -1.60
CA ILE A 48 1.97 10.84 -1.69
C ILE A 48 0.56 10.54 -2.24
N ASN A 49 -0.39 11.44 -1.97
CA ASN A 49 -1.74 11.46 -2.50
C ASN A 49 -2.06 12.88 -3.02
N SER A 50 -2.91 12.98 -4.04
CA SER A 50 -3.35 14.22 -4.67
C SER A 50 -3.89 15.23 -3.66
N ILE A 51 -3.17 16.36 -3.53
CA ILE A 51 -3.60 17.50 -2.69
C ILE A 51 -4.89 18.17 -3.20
N TYR A 52 -5.20 18.01 -4.49
CA TYR A 52 -6.38 18.64 -5.08
C TYR A 52 -7.66 17.82 -4.87
N ASN A 53 -7.57 16.51 -5.07
CA ASN A 53 -8.69 15.59 -4.91
C ASN A 53 -8.13 14.16 -4.89
N THR A 54 -8.06 13.57 -3.71
CA THR A 54 -7.56 12.20 -3.49
C THR A 54 -8.57 11.16 -3.97
N HIS A 55 -9.87 11.38 -3.77
CA HIS A 55 -10.91 10.45 -4.27
C HIS A 55 -10.84 10.29 -5.79
N LYS A 56 -10.76 11.41 -6.52
CA LYS A 56 -10.65 11.42 -7.98
C LYS A 56 -9.34 10.77 -8.47
N GLU A 57 -8.24 10.88 -7.70
CA GLU A 57 -7.01 10.15 -8.02
C GLU A 57 -7.25 8.64 -7.97
N ILE A 58 -7.90 8.16 -6.92
CA ILE A 58 -8.22 6.74 -6.73
C ILE A 58 -9.20 6.27 -7.80
N ASP A 59 -10.26 7.03 -8.09
CA ASP A 59 -11.20 6.70 -9.16
C ASP A 59 -10.48 6.51 -10.50
N ASN A 60 -9.57 7.44 -10.83
CA ASN A 60 -8.78 7.34 -12.07
C ASN A 60 -7.79 6.17 -12.04
N LEU A 61 -7.23 5.83 -10.88
CA LEU A 61 -6.32 4.70 -10.70
C LEU A 61 -7.03 3.36 -10.93
N LEU A 62 -8.32 3.28 -10.57
CA LEU A 62 -9.10 2.04 -10.59
C LEU A 62 -10.14 1.96 -11.73
N LYS A 63 -10.20 2.97 -12.61
CA LYS A 63 -11.28 3.14 -13.60
C LYS A 63 -11.42 1.99 -14.61
N ASP A 64 -10.31 1.36 -14.99
CA ASP A 64 -10.26 0.35 -16.06
C ASP A 64 -10.29 -1.09 -15.50
N ILE A 65 -10.51 -1.25 -14.20
CA ILE A 65 -10.50 -2.54 -13.52
C ILE A 65 -11.90 -3.15 -13.54
N ASP A 66 -11.97 -4.41 -13.95
CA ASP A 66 -13.16 -5.24 -13.88
C ASP A 66 -13.24 -5.92 -12.50
N PHE A 67 -13.98 -5.31 -11.58
CA PHE A 67 -14.14 -5.80 -10.20
C PHE A 67 -15.12 -6.98 -10.07
N ASP A 68 -15.84 -7.34 -11.14
CA ASP A 68 -16.74 -8.51 -11.13
C ASP A 68 -15.97 -9.84 -11.25
N LYS A 69 -14.66 -9.77 -11.52
CA LYS A 69 -13.75 -10.91 -11.59
C LYS A 69 -12.97 -11.13 -10.30
N ASP A 70 -12.54 -12.37 -10.11
CA ASP A 70 -11.54 -12.70 -9.12
C ASP A 70 -10.19 -12.19 -9.62
N ASN A 71 -9.67 -11.16 -8.95
CA ASN A 71 -8.44 -10.46 -9.31
C ASN A 71 -7.36 -10.67 -8.26
N LEU A 72 -6.11 -10.73 -8.70
CA LEU A 72 -4.93 -10.58 -7.85
C LEU A 72 -4.41 -9.14 -8.02
N PHE A 73 -4.71 -8.27 -7.07
CA PHE A 73 -4.22 -6.90 -7.06
C PHE A 73 -2.80 -6.85 -6.50
N ILE A 74 -1.85 -6.33 -7.27
CA ILE A 74 -0.48 -6.09 -6.82
C ILE A 74 -0.32 -4.59 -6.62
N VAL A 75 -0.42 -4.16 -5.37
CA VAL A 75 -0.38 -2.76 -4.96
C VAL A 75 1.04 -2.36 -4.61
N TYR A 76 1.57 -1.45 -5.39
CA TYR A 76 2.90 -0.89 -5.27
C TYR A 76 2.83 0.42 -4.47
N GLY A 77 3.06 0.31 -3.17
CA GLY A 77 3.03 1.42 -2.22
C GLY A 77 1.82 1.42 -1.31
N ILE A 78 2.05 1.60 -0.01
CA ILE A 78 0.97 1.70 0.99
C ILE A 78 0.35 3.11 1.03
N GLY A 79 1.16 4.16 0.85
CA GLY A 79 0.74 5.55 0.96
C GLY A 79 -0.02 5.83 2.26
N MET A 80 -1.18 6.48 2.15
CA MET A 80 -2.16 6.61 3.25
C MET A 80 -3.24 5.49 3.26
N GLY A 81 -3.08 4.46 2.43
CA GLY A 81 -3.94 3.27 2.40
C GLY A 81 -5.30 3.42 1.71
N TYR A 82 -5.61 4.58 1.14
CA TYR A 82 -6.93 4.86 0.56
C TYR A 82 -7.28 3.97 -0.64
N HIS A 83 -6.35 3.77 -1.57
CA HIS A 83 -6.55 2.88 -2.72
C HIS A 83 -6.73 1.43 -2.30
N ILE A 84 -6.03 0.99 -1.24
CA ILE A 84 -6.18 -0.38 -0.71
C ILE A 84 -7.59 -0.59 -0.17
N LYS A 85 -8.11 0.37 0.61
CA LYS A 85 -9.49 0.33 1.12
C LYS A 85 -10.51 0.31 -0.01
N GLU A 86 -10.30 1.15 -1.03
CA GLU A 86 -11.22 1.23 -2.17
C GLU A 86 -11.25 -0.07 -2.99
N ILE A 87 -10.09 -0.69 -3.22
CA ILE A 87 -10.00 -2.00 -3.86
C ILE A 87 -10.71 -3.05 -3.01
N TYR A 88 -10.43 -3.09 -1.70
CA TYR A 88 -11.03 -4.07 -0.78
C TYR A 88 -12.56 -3.99 -0.74
N ASN A 89 -13.11 -2.77 -0.78
CA ASN A 89 -14.56 -2.55 -0.77
C ASN A 89 -15.26 -3.00 -2.06
N ARG A 90 -14.53 -3.09 -3.17
CA ARG A 90 -15.08 -3.39 -4.51
C ARG A 90 -14.78 -4.80 -5.00
N MET A 91 -13.73 -5.43 -4.47
CA MET A 91 -13.28 -6.74 -4.94
C MET A 91 -14.21 -7.89 -4.53
N THR A 92 -14.14 -8.99 -5.28
CA THR A 92 -14.82 -10.22 -4.89
C THR A 92 -14.17 -10.86 -3.67
N LYS A 93 -14.91 -11.69 -2.94
CA LYS A 93 -14.39 -12.45 -1.79
C LYS A 93 -13.25 -13.43 -2.12
N PHE A 94 -13.06 -13.76 -3.40
CA PHE A 94 -12.01 -14.65 -3.88
C PHE A 94 -10.82 -13.89 -4.47
N SER A 95 -10.89 -12.56 -4.53
CA SER A 95 -9.78 -11.69 -4.89
C SER A 95 -8.77 -11.57 -3.74
N TYR A 96 -7.56 -11.14 -4.06
CA TYR A 96 -6.49 -10.88 -3.09
C TYR A 96 -5.78 -9.58 -3.42
N ILE A 97 -5.27 -8.91 -2.39
CA ILE A 97 -4.44 -7.71 -2.49
C ILE A 97 -3.06 -8.03 -1.92
N LEU A 98 -2.01 -7.86 -2.72
CA LEU A 98 -0.62 -7.92 -2.30
C LEU A 98 -0.09 -6.49 -2.23
N VAL A 99 0.17 -5.99 -1.04
CA VAL A 99 0.67 -4.62 -0.80
C VAL A 99 2.17 -4.68 -0.59
N ILE A 100 2.93 -3.99 -1.43
CA ILE A 100 4.38 -3.91 -1.36
C ILE A 100 4.78 -2.49 -0.96
N GLU A 101 5.50 -2.32 0.15
CA GLU A 101 6.09 -1.03 0.53
C GLU A 101 7.55 -1.20 0.95
N LYS A 102 8.44 -0.55 0.21
CA LYS A 102 9.89 -0.63 0.44
C LYS A 102 10.45 0.53 1.26
N ASP A 103 9.71 1.63 1.33
CA ASP A 103 10.14 2.84 1.99
C ASP A 103 9.68 2.85 3.44
N LYS A 104 10.65 2.68 4.34
CA LYS A 104 10.40 2.67 5.78
C LYS A 104 9.84 4.00 6.28
N ASP A 105 10.19 5.14 5.68
CA ASP A 105 9.67 6.44 6.12
C ASP A 105 8.18 6.56 5.78
N ILE A 106 7.76 6.08 4.60
CA ILE A 106 6.35 6.03 4.22
C ILE A 106 5.58 5.06 5.14
N LEU A 107 6.11 3.86 5.38
CA LEU A 107 5.46 2.88 6.25
C LEU A 107 5.35 3.41 7.70
N SER A 108 6.42 4.01 8.22
CA SER A 108 6.44 4.61 9.56
C SER A 108 5.39 5.72 9.67
N THR A 109 5.28 6.56 8.64
CA THR A 109 4.28 7.63 8.59
C THR A 109 2.85 7.08 8.58
N TYR A 110 2.59 6.01 7.82
CA TYR A 110 1.29 5.35 7.83
C TYR A 110 0.96 4.81 9.24
N MET A 111 1.90 4.10 9.85
CA MET A 111 1.74 3.45 11.16
C MET A 111 1.60 4.44 12.31
N GLU A 112 2.14 5.66 12.18
CA GLU A 112 1.97 6.70 13.18
C GLU A 112 0.56 7.32 13.14
N HIS A 113 -0.01 7.49 11.94
CA HIS A 113 -1.15 8.37 11.75
C HIS A 113 -2.47 7.69 11.35
N ASN A 114 -2.44 6.39 11.08
CA ASN A 114 -3.60 5.59 10.69
C ASN A 114 -3.73 4.37 11.60
N ASP A 115 -4.95 3.86 11.74
CA ASP A 115 -5.18 2.58 12.41
C ASP A 115 -4.94 1.44 11.40
N PHE A 116 -3.84 0.71 11.57
CA PHE A 116 -3.48 -0.37 10.65
C PHE A 116 -4.47 -1.53 10.70
N SER A 117 -5.20 -1.69 11.81
CA SER A 117 -6.23 -2.73 11.94
C SER A 117 -7.32 -2.61 10.87
N GLU A 118 -7.56 -1.41 10.33
CA GLU A 118 -8.52 -1.17 9.26
C GLU A 118 -8.12 -1.83 7.92
N LEU A 119 -6.85 -2.19 7.74
CA LEU A 119 -6.38 -2.91 6.56
C LEU A 119 -6.11 -4.40 6.82
N ILE A 120 -6.28 -4.88 8.05
CA ILE A 120 -6.04 -6.28 8.37
C ILE A 120 -7.20 -7.14 7.90
N ASN A 121 -6.92 -7.96 6.89
CA ASN A 121 -7.88 -8.89 6.33
C ASN A 121 -7.18 -10.14 5.77
N PRO A 122 -7.79 -11.34 5.83
CA PRO A 122 -7.21 -12.54 5.24
C PRO A 122 -6.90 -12.44 3.75
N ASN A 123 -7.62 -11.59 3.01
CA ASN A 123 -7.39 -11.37 1.58
C ASN A 123 -6.37 -10.26 1.27
N ILE A 124 -5.79 -9.62 2.29
CA ILE A 124 -4.76 -8.57 2.11
C ILE A 124 -3.46 -9.06 2.74
N LEU A 125 -2.42 -9.17 1.91
CA LEU A 125 -1.08 -9.55 2.33
C LEU A 125 -0.15 -8.35 2.18
N PHE A 126 0.73 -8.18 3.17
CA PHE A 126 1.68 -7.07 3.22
C PHE A 126 3.09 -7.59 3.06
N PHE A 127 3.88 -6.88 2.25
CA PHE A 127 5.27 -7.16 1.97
C PHE A 127 6.07 -5.88 2.18
N PHE A 128 6.76 -5.82 3.31
CA PHE A 128 7.51 -4.64 3.74
C PHE A 128 9.01 -4.89 3.80
N GLY A 129 9.79 -3.84 3.54
CA GLY A 129 11.24 -3.86 3.74
C GLY A 129 12.06 -3.78 2.45
N SER A 130 13.30 -4.25 2.50
CA SER A 130 14.18 -4.33 1.33
C SER A 130 13.62 -5.30 0.29
N GLU A 131 14.20 -5.26 -0.91
CA GLU A 131 13.81 -6.17 -1.99
C GLU A 131 14.00 -7.64 -1.57
N GLU A 132 15.09 -7.94 -0.87
CA GLU A 132 15.36 -9.26 -0.31
C GLU A 132 14.31 -9.66 0.74
N GLU A 133 14.01 -8.78 1.69
CA GLU A 133 12.98 -9.02 2.73
C GLU A 133 11.60 -9.27 2.08
N ILE A 134 11.25 -8.51 1.04
CA ILE A 134 10.00 -8.65 0.29
C ILE A 134 9.96 -10.01 -0.41
N ILE A 135 11.01 -10.39 -1.13
CA ILE A 135 11.08 -11.66 -1.88
C ILE A 135 10.96 -12.84 -0.91
N GLU A 136 11.70 -12.84 0.19
CA GLU A 136 11.64 -13.90 1.22
C GLU A 136 10.22 -14.04 1.82
N ASN A 137 9.57 -12.91 2.10
CA ASN A 137 8.21 -12.91 2.63
C ASN A 137 7.19 -13.39 1.60
N ILE A 138 7.34 -13.05 0.32
CA ILE A 138 6.47 -13.55 -0.76
C ILE A 138 6.57 -15.07 -0.82
N HIS A 139 7.78 -15.64 -0.88
CA HIS A 139 7.98 -17.09 -0.94
C HIS A 139 7.32 -17.82 0.25
N THR A 140 7.41 -17.24 1.45
CA THR A 140 6.90 -17.84 2.68
C THR A 140 5.37 -17.76 2.81
N ASN A 141 4.77 -16.65 2.36
CA ASN A 141 3.34 -16.38 2.59
C ASN A 141 2.45 -16.79 1.42
N ILE A 142 2.92 -16.66 0.18
CA ILE A 142 2.09 -16.92 -1.00
C ILE A 142 1.73 -18.41 -1.16
N THR A 143 2.60 -19.29 -0.64
CA THR A 143 2.39 -20.75 -0.64
C THR A 143 1.30 -21.22 0.31
N ARG A 144 0.82 -20.35 1.21
CA ARG A 144 -0.18 -20.66 2.24
C ARG A 144 -1.61 -20.30 1.85
N ILE A 145 -1.79 -19.66 0.70
CA ILE A 145 -3.07 -19.14 0.21
C ILE A 145 -3.37 -19.68 -1.19
N ASN A 146 -4.65 -19.95 -1.47
CA ASN A 146 -5.06 -20.38 -2.79
C ASN A 146 -5.38 -19.16 -3.67
N ILE A 147 -4.35 -18.61 -4.32
CA ILE A 147 -4.48 -17.49 -5.26
C ILE A 147 -4.64 -17.93 -6.71
N MET A 148 -4.59 -19.23 -7.02
CA MET A 148 -4.53 -19.69 -8.42
C MET A 148 -5.72 -19.23 -9.27
N GLY A 149 -6.92 -19.15 -8.68
CA GLY A 149 -8.11 -18.64 -9.37
C GLY A 149 -8.02 -17.14 -9.67
N ALA A 150 -7.56 -16.35 -8.71
CA ALA A 150 -7.41 -14.90 -8.85
C ALA A 150 -6.19 -14.49 -9.71
N ALA A 151 -5.13 -15.30 -9.70
CA ALA A 151 -3.88 -15.03 -10.42
C ALA A 151 -4.05 -15.01 -11.95
N VAL A 152 -5.13 -15.59 -12.47
CA VAL A 152 -5.49 -15.48 -13.89
C VAL A 152 -5.75 -14.03 -14.30
N ASN A 153 -6.24 -13.19 -13.38
CA ASN A 153 -6.46 -11.77 -13.59
C ASN A 153 -5.59 -10.97 -12.62
N SER A 154 -4.29 -10.86 -12.91
CA SER A 154 -3.39 -10.01 -12.13
C SER A 154 -3.48 -8.55 -12.60
N VAL A 155 -3.60 -7.63 -11.64
CA VAL A 155 -3.71 -6.19 -11.90
C VAL A 155 -2.69 -5.45 -11.05
N SER A 156 -1.71 -4.82 -11.70
CA SER A 156 -0.73 -3.96 -11.02
C SER A 156 -1.30 -2.57 -10.77
N ILE A 157 -1.32 -2.15 -9.50
CA ILE A 157 -1.81 -0.87 -9.04
C ILE A 157 -0.61 -0.04 -8.57
N ILE A 158 -0.29 1.01 -9.30
CA ILE A 158 0.83 1.90 -8.98
C ILE A 158 0.29 3.33 -8.87
N PRO A 159 0.14 3.89 -7.65
CA PRO A 159 -0.33 5.25 -7.46
C PRO A 159 0.58 6.26 -8.17
N SER A 160 0.01 7.42 -8.51
CA SER A 160 0.70 8.41 -9.36
C SER A 160 1.97 8.96 -8.71
N ALA A 161 1.99 9.11 -7.38
CA ALA A 161 3.16 9.54 -6.62
C ALA A 161 4.32 8.53 -6.74
N TYR A 162 4.03 7.23 -6.59
CA TYR A 162 5.04 6.17 -6.65
C TYR A 162 5.68 6.07 -8.04
N LYS A 163 4.89 6.25 -9.11
CA LYS A 163 5.44 6.36 -10.49
C LYS A 163 6.45 7.49 -10.61
N GLN A 164 6.24 8.61 -9.93
CA GLN A 164 7.17 9.74 -9.98
C GLN A 164 8.39 9.55 -9.05
N ILE A 165 8.20 8.93 -7.88
CA ILE A 165 9.29 8.70 -6.92
C ILE A 165 10.29 7.67 -7.47
N TYR A 166 9.79 6.60 -8.08
CA TYR A 166 10.64 5.46 -8.45
C TYR A 166 10.74 5.21 -9.96
N GLY A 167 9.99 5.92 -10.78
CA GLY A 167 9.98 5.73 -12.23
C GLY A 167 9.51 4.32 -12.63
N MET A 168 10.06 3.78 -13.72
CA MET A 168 9.79 2.39 -14.15
C MET A 168 10.51 1.34 -13.28
N ARG A 169 11.35 1.74 -12.32
CA ARG A 169 12.11 0.80 -11.45
C ARG A 169 11.29 0.21 -10.31
N TYR A 170 9.97 0.34 -10.38
CA TYR A 170 9.05 -0.20 -9.36
C TYR A 170 8.33 -1.46 -9.85
N ILE A 171 8.50 -1.83 -11.12
CA ILE A 171 7.92 -3.02 -11.75
C ILE A 171 9.03 -4.03 -12.03
#